data_AF-A0A383EM12-F1
#
_entry.id   AF-A0A383EM12-F1
#
_cell.length_a   1.000
_cell.length_b   1.000
_cell.length_c   1.000
_cell.angle_alpha   90.00
_cell.angle_beta   90.00
_cell.angle_gamma   90.00
#
_symmetry.space_group_name_H-M   'P 1'
#
loop_
_entity.id
_entity.type
_entity.pdbx_description
1 polymer ?
#
loop_
_entity_poly.entity_id
_entity_poly.type
_entity_poly.pdbx_seq_one_letter_code
_entity_poly.pdbx_strand_id
1 'polypeptide(L)'
;MGVPKRLTEMQKRFAEYIVFNEGKTTGMEAAIAAGYSKDRARVEASELQNPRHSPLVVKYIGELREENQKKYEITFERHIAELAKL
;
A
#
# COMPACT_ATOMS: atom_id res chain seq x y z
N MET A 1 -20.88 -12.08 8.78
CA MET A 1 -20.98 -10.75 8.12
C MET A 1 -20.44 -10.89 6.71
N GLY A 2 -21.15 -10.41 5.69
CA GLY A 2 -20.71 -10.51 4.29
C GLY A 2 -19.47 -9.65 4.00
N VAL A 3 -18.70 -10.03 2.97
CA VAL A 3 -17.52 -9.27 2.54
C VAL A 3 -17.97 -7.86 2.09
N PRO A 4 -17.40 -6.78 2.65
CA PRO A 4 -17.73 -5.42 2.24
C PRO A 4 -17.51 -5.24 0.73
N LYS A 5 -18.42 -4.53 0.05
CA LYS A 5 -18.30 -4.28 -1.41
C LYS A 5 -17.26 -3.21 -1.77
N ARG A 6 -16.78 -2.44 -0.79
CA ARG A 6 -15.90 -1.28 -0.99
C ARG A 6 -14.93 -1.13 0.19
N LEU A 7 -13.78 -0.51 -0.08
CA LEU A 7 -12.80 -0.13 0.95
C LEU A 7 -13.29 1.04 1.78
N THR A 8 -12.99 1.00 3.08
CA THR A 8 -13.13 2.17 3.97
C THR A 8 -11.97 3.15 3.74
N GLU A 9 -12.15 4.41 4.14
CA GLU A 9 -11.07 5.40 4.05
C GLU A 9 -9.85 5.04 4.90
N MET A 10 -10.04 4.39 6.06
CA MET A 10 -8.93 3.88 6.86
C MET A 10 -8.16 2.76 6.15
N GLN A 11 -8.86 1.86 5.44
CA GLN A 11 -8.23 0.80 4.66
C GLN A 11 -7.42 1.35 3.48
N LYS A 12 -7.95 2.38 2.79
CA LYS A 12 -7.20 3.06 1.72
C LYS A 12 -5.95 3.74 2.26
N ARG A 13 -6.07 4.51 3.35
CA ARG A 13 -4.94 5.16 4.01
C ARG A 13 -3.88 4.16 4.44
N PHE A 14 -4.28 3.01 4.98
CA PHE A 14 -3.36 1.95 5.33
C PHE A 14 -2.57 1.44 4.11
N ALA A 15 -3.27 1.15 3.02
CA ALA A 15 -2.67 0.66 1.77
C ALA A 15 -1.73 1.69 1.14
N GLU A 16 -2.13 2.96 1.08
CA GLU A 16 -1.29 4.05 0.58
C GLU A 16 -0.04 4.22 1.46
N TYR A 17 -0.21 4.22 2.78
CA TYR A 17 0.91 4.41 3.69
C TYR A 17 1.93 3.27 3.60
N ILE A 18 1.48 2.02 3.54
CA ILE A 18 2.40 0.87 3.47
C ILE A 18 3.13 0.79 2.13
N VAL A 19 2.48 1.17 1.01
CA VAL A 19 3.10 1.14 -0.32
C VAL A 19 4.06 2.31 -0.52
N PHE A 20 3.68 3.53 -0.13
CA PHE A 20 4.55 4.70 -0.34
C PHE A 20 5.71 4.80 0.65
N ASN A 21 5.66 4.05 1.76
CA ASN A 21 6.74 3.96 2.74
C ASN A 21 7.35 2.56 2.81
N GLU A 22 7.26 1.78 1.72
CA GLU A 22 7.80 0.42 1.67
C GLU A 22 9.30 0.40 2.02
N GLY A 23 9.70 -0.51 2.92
CA GLY A 23 11.07 -0.59 3.46
C GLY A 23 11.41 0.45 4.54
N LYS A 24 10.54 1.41 4.83
CA LYS A 24 10.72 2.45 5.86
C LYS A 24 9.68 2.40 6.98
N THR A 25 8.58 1.67 6.79
CA THR A 25 7.53 1.48 7.78
C THR A 25 7.22 0.00 7.99
N THR A 26 6.74 -0.33 9.18
CA THR A 26 6.08 -1.61 9.47
C THR A 26 4.58 -1.53 9.22
N GLY A 27 3.92 -2.69 9.05
CA GLY A 27 2.46 -2.75 8.96
C GLY A 27 1.75 -2.18 10.20
N MET A 28 2.32 -2.37 11.40
CA MET A 28 1.79 -1.80 12.63
C MET A 28 1.77 -0.26 12.59
N GLU A 29 2.88 0.36 12.19
CA GLU A 29 2.98 1.82 12.06
C GLU A 29 2.02 2.36 11.00
N ALA A 30 1.89 1.66 9.87
CA ALA A 30 0.91 2.00 8.83
C ALA A 30 -0.54 1.93 9.35
N ALA A 31 -0.87 0.93 10.16
CA ALA A 31 -2.19 0.83 10.78
C ALA A 31 -2.45 1.97 11.78
N ILE A 32 -1.45 2.33 12.60
CA ILE A 32 -1.57 3.47 13.51
C ILE A 32 -1.77 4.77 12.72
N ALA A 33 -0.98 4.98 11.66
CA ALA A 33 -1.09 6.16 10.79
C ALA A 33 -2.45 6.24 10.07
N ALA A 34 -3.04 5.10 9.74
CA ALA A 34 -4.37 5.00 9.15
C ALA A 34 -5.52 5.20 10.15
N GLY A 35 -5.21 5.29 11.46
CA GLY A 35 -6.18 5.57 12.54
C GLY A 35 -6.66 4.34 13.32
N TYR A 36 -6.04 3.16 13.14
CA TYR A 36 -6.37 1.98 13.95
C TYR A 36 -5.82 2.12 15.37
N SER A 37 -6.47 1.48 16.34
CA SER A 37 -6.04 1.49 17.74
C SER A 37 -4.62 0.92 17.89
N LYS A 38 -3.76 1.62 18.66
CA LYS A 38 -2.38 1.19 18.93
C LYS A 38 -2.31 -0.21 19.55
N ASP A 39 -3.26 -0.54 20.43
CA ASP A 39 -3.28 -1.81 21.16
C ASP A 39 -3.54 -3.02 20.23
N ARG A 40 -4.22 -2.78 19.10
CA ARG A 40 -4.56 -3.82 18.12
C ARG A 40 -3.86 -3.66 16.78
N ALA A 41 -3.15 -2.55 16.53
CA ALA A 41 -2.59 -2.19 15.23
C ALA A 41 -1.76 -3.30 14.58
N ARG A 42 -1.01 -4.08 15.36
CA ARG A 42 -0.24 -5.21 14.85
C ARG A 42 -1.14 -6.33 14.28
N VAL A 43 -2.21 -6.67 14.99
CA VAL A 43 -3.17 -7.71 14.57
C VAL A 43 -3.97 -7.21 13.37
N GLU A 44 -4.50 -5.98 13.45
CA GLU A 44 -5.24 -5.35 12.36
C GLU A 44 -4.39 -5.28 11.09
N ALA A 45 -3.12 -4.87 11.18
CA ALA A 45 -2.21 -4.83 10.04
C ALA A 45 -2.02 -6.21 9.38
N SER A 46 -1.99 -7.29 10.17
CA SER A 46 -1.90 -8.67 9.67
C SER A 46 -3.18 -9.07 8.94
N GLU A 47 -4.34 -8.77 9.53
CA GLU A 47 -5.66 -9.06 8.93
C GLU A 47 -5.90 -8.26 7.64
N LEU A 48 -5.44 -7.00 7.59
CA LEU A 48 -5.53 -6.13 6.42
C LEU A 48 -4.66 -6.61 5.25
N GLN A 49 -3.51 -7.23 5.54
CA GLN A 49 -2.60 -7.78 4.52
C GLN A 49 -2.93 -9.22 4.14
N ASN A 50 -3.83 -9.88 4.86
CA ASN A 50 -4.21 -11.27 4.58
C ASN A 50 -5.40 -11.32 3.60
N PRO A 51 -5.26 -11.92 2.41
CA PRO A 51 -6.32 -11.96 1.41
C PRO A 51 -7.54 -12.78 1.84
N ARG A 52 -7.42 -13.66 2.85
CA ARG A 52 -8.54 -14.41 3.41
C ARG A 52 -9.44 -13.53 4.29
N HIS A 53 -8.86 -12.52 4.94
CA HIS A 53 -9.59 -11.60 5.82
C HIS A 53 -9.99 -10.31 5.10
N SER A 54 -9.07 -9.75 4.30
CA SER A 54 -9.21 -8.45 3.66
C SER A 54 -8.85 -8.48 2.17
N PRO A 55 -9.55 -9.28 1.34
CA PRO A 55 -9.21 -9.47 -0.07
C PRO A 55 -9.17 -8.16 -0.87
N LEU A 56 -10.07 -7.22 -0.59
CA LEU A 56 -10.09 -5.92 -1.26
C LEU A 56 -8.89 -5.04 -0.91
N VAL A 57 -8.41 -5.11 0.34
CA VAL A 57 -7.25 -4.32 0.79
C VAL A 57 -6.00 -4.83 0.09
N VAL A 58 -5.83 -6.15 0.04
CA VAL A 58 -4.69 -6.77 -0.67
C VAL A 58 -4.72 -6.45 -2.16
N LYS A 59 -5.90 -6.49 -2.80
CA LYS A 59 -6.05 -6.10 -4.21
C LYS A 59 -5.59 -4.65 -4.43
N TYR A 60 -6.05 -3.72 -3.59
CA TYR A 60 -5.70 -2.30 -3.71
C TYR A 60 -4.23 -2.01 -3.42
N ILE A 61 -3.61 -2.73 -2.47
CA ILE A 61 -2.14 -2.68 -2.28
C ILE A 61 -1.41 -3.11 -3.55
N GLY A 62 -1.87 -4.15 -4.23
CA GLY A 62 -1.32 -4.60 -5.50
C GLY A 62 -1.42 -3.53 -6.59
N GLU A 63 -2.61 -2.95 -6.77
CA GLU A 63 -2.88 -1.88 -7.74
C GLU A 63 -1.95 -0.67 -7.50
N LEU A 64 -1.82 -0.22 -6.24
CA LEU A 64 -0.93 0.88 -5.87
C LEU A 64 0.55 0.58 -6.16
N ARG A 65 1.01 -0.66 -5.95
CA ARG A 65 2.38 -1.07 -6.26
C ARG A 65 2.64 -1.07 -7.76
N GLU A 66 1.71 -1.58 -8.56
CA GLU A 66 1.82 -1.54 -10.02
C GLU A 66 1.87 -0.10 -10.55
N GLU A 67 1.04 0.79 -10.02
CA GLU A 67 1.07 2.22 -10.35
C GLU A 67 2.41 2.86 -9.96
N ASN A 68 2.93 2.54 -8.77
CA ASN A 68 4.18 3.09 -8.28
C ASN A 68 5.38 2.60 -9.13
N GLN A 69 5.41 1.31 -9.45
CA GLN A 69 6.44 0.72 -10.31
C GLN A 69 6.46 1.36 -11.70
N LYS A 70 5.29 1.47 -12.36
CA LYS A 70 5.19 2.14 -13.68
C LYS A 70 5.74 3.56 -13.65
N LYS A 71 5.47 4.31 -12.57
CA LYS A 71 5.95 5.69 -12.42
C LYS A 71 7.48 5.76 -12.35
N TYR A 72 8.13 4.83 -11.66
CA TYR A 72 9.59 4.76 -11.58
C TYR A 72 10.23 4.20 -12.85
N GLU A 73 9.62 3.20 -13.50
CA GLU A 73 10.08 2.67 -14.80
C GLU A 73 10.12 3.77 -15.86
N ILE A 74 9.03 4.55 -15.99
CA ILE A 74 8.96 5.70 -16.90
C ILE A 74 10.05 6.75 -16.56
N THR A 75 10.33 6.96 -15.27
CA THR A 75 11.34 7.93 -14.84
C THR A 75 12.75 7.47 -15.23
N PHE A 76 13.03 6.17 -15.12
CA PHE A 76 14.32 5.59 -15.48
C PHE A 76 14.57 5.60 -16.99
N GLU A 77 13.55 5.24 -17.80
CA GLU A 77 13.63 5.34 -19.26
C GLU A 77 13.94 6.77 -19.72
N ARG A 78 13.28 7.77 -19.13
CA ARG A 78 13.55 9.18 -19.41
C ARG A 78 14.98 9.57 -19.06
N HIS A 79 15.48 9.10 -17.92
CA HIS A 79 16.85 9.40 -17.49
C HIS A 79 17.90 8.81 -18.43
N ILE A 80 17.72 7.55 -18.88
CA ILE A 80 18.60 6.93 -19.89
C ILE A 80 18.55 7.70 -21.21
N ALA A 81 17.35 8.08 -21.66
CA ALA A 81 17.18 8.83 -22.90
C ALA A 81 17.82 10.23 -22.85
N GLU A 82 17.88 10.86 -21.67
CA GLU A 82 18.60 12.11 -21.45
C GLU A 82 20.13 11.90 -21.43
N LEU A 83 20.63 10.82 -20.80
CA LEU A 83 22.06 10.48 -20.81
C LEU A 83 22.57 10.13 -22.23
N ALA A 84 21.77 9.45 -23.05
CA ALA A 84 22.15 9.09 -24.42
C ALA A 84 22.26 10.29 -25.38
N LYS A 85 21.81 11.49 -24.97
CA LYS A 85 21.90 12.74 -25.74
C LYS A 85 23.15 13.57 -25.42
N LEU A 86 23.93 13.18 -24.40
CA LEU A 86 25.20 13.79 -24.01
C LEU A 86 26.37 13.05 -24.66
#